data_AF-A0A7J7YHX2-F1
#
_entry.id   AF-A0A7J7YHX2-F1
#
_cell.length_a   1.000
_cell.length_b   1.000
_cell.length_c   1.000
_cell.angle_alpha   90.00
_cell.angle_beta   90.00
_cell.angle_gamma   90.00
#
_symmetry.space_group_name_H-M   'P 1'
#
loop_
_entity.id
_entity.type
_entity.pdbx_description
1 polymer ?
#
loop_
_entity_poly.entity_id
_entity_poly.type
_entity_poly.pdbx_seq_one_letter_code
_entity_poly.pdbx_strand_id
1 'polypeptide(L)'
;MQDAHVILNDITEECRPPSSLITRVSYFAVFDGHGGIRASKFAAQNLHQNLIRKFPKGDVSSVEKTVKRCLLDTFKHTDEEFLKQASSQDGRVLGVLEVSRSIGDGQYKRCGVTSVPDIRRCQLTPNDRFILLACDGLFKVFTPEEAVNFILSCLEDEKIQSREGKPAVDARYEAACNRLASKAVQRGSADNVTVMVVRIGL
;
A
#
# COMPACT_ATOMS: atom_id res chain seq x y z
N MET A 1 -2.06 10.88 -13.69
CA MET A 1 -1.91 10.19 -12.40
C MET A 1 -1.11 8.91 -12.64
N GLN A 2 0.02 8.73 -11.94
CA GLN A 2 0.89 7.57 -11.96
C GLN A 2 0.72 6.70 -10.72
N ASP A 3 0.10 7.20 -9.65
CA ASP A 3 -0.29 6.40 -8.49
C ASP A 3 -1.30 5.30 -8.82
N ALA A 4 -1.21 4.19 -8.09
CA ALA A 4 -2.22 3.14 -8.04
C ALA A 4 -2.44 2.67 -6.60
N HIS A 5 -3.55 1.97 -6.33
CA HIS A 5 -3.81 1.41 -5.00
C HIS A 5 -4.61 0.11 -5.10
N VAL A 6 -4.60 -0.68 -4.03
CA VAL A 6 -5.35 -1.92 -3.88
C VAL A 6 -5.96 -1.98 -2.49
N ILE A 7 -7.25 -2.33 -2.41
CA ILE A 7 -7.99 -2.53 -1.17
C ILE A 7 -8.66 -3.90 -1.24
N LEU A 8 -8.22 -4.85 -0.42
CA LEU A 8 -8.80 -6.18 -0.30
C LEU A 8 -9.08 -6.46 1.18
N ASN A 9 -10.34 -6.27 1.57
CA ASN A 9 -10.78 -6.31 2.98
C ASN A 9 -10.71 -7.71 3.60
N ASP A 10 -10.85 -8.74 2.79
CA ASP A 10 -10.73 -10.14 3.19
C ASP A 10 -10.23 -10.94 1.99
N ILE A 11 -9.07 -11.60 2.15
CA ILE A 11 -8.49 -12.55 1.19
C ILE A 11 -8.21 -13.91 1.85
N THR A 12 -8.88 -14.19 2.97
CA THR A 12 -8.62 -15.37 3.79
C THR A 12 -8.92 -16.66 3.01
N GLU A 13 -9.97 -16.65 2.19
CA GLU A 13 -10.38 -17.79 1.37
C GLU A 13 -9.38 -18.09 0.25
N GLU A 14 -8.87 -17.05 -0.39
CA GLU A 14 -7.88 -17.13 -1.45
C GLU A 14 -6.53 -17.68 -0.95
N CYS A 15 -6.25 -17.48 0.34
CA CYS A 15 -5.07 -17.99 1.02
C CYS A 15 -5.23 -19.44 1.56
N ARG A 16 -6.32 -20.16 1.26
CA ARG A 16 -6.61 -21.45 1.89
C ARG A 16 -5.72 -22.65 1.47
N PRO A 17 -5.51 -23.60 2.40
CA PRO A 17 -5.79 -23.49 3.83
C PRO A 17 -4.68 -22.66 4.51
N PRO A 18 -4.96 -21.56 5.23
CA PRO A 18 -3.91 -20.89 5.99
C PRO A 18 -3.53 -21.74 7.22
N SER A 19 -2.42 -21.39 7.89
CA SER A 19 -2.13 -21.94 9.21
C SER A 19 -3.27 -21.66 10.18
N SER A 20 -3.52 -22.59 11.10
CA SER A 20 -4.54 -22.47 12.16
C SER A 20 -4.39 -21.21 13.04
N LEU A 21 -3.20 -20.60 13.06
CA LEU A 21 -2.91 -19.34 13.77
C LEU A 21 -3.37 -18.08 13.02
N ILE A 22 -3.80 -18.20 11.76
CA ILE A 22 -4.24 -17.08 10.93
C ILE A 22 -5.76 -17.16 10.77
N THR A 23 -6.47 -16.27 11.43
CA THR A 23 -7.94 -16.22 11.37
C THR A 23 -8.48 -15.29 10.28
N ARG A 24 -7.68 -14.31 9.85
CA ARG A 24 -8.04 -13.35 8.83
C ARG A 24 -6.82 -12.82 8.10
N VAL A 25 -6.94 -12.62 6.80
CA VAL A 25 -5.94 -11.95 5.95
C VAL A 25 -6.63 -10.82 5.19
N SER A 26 -6.03 -9.64 5.23
CA SER A 26 -6.45 -8.47 4.45
C SER A 26 -5.21 -7.87 3.77
N TYR A 27 -5.39 -7.24 2.62
CA TYR A 27 -4.29 -6.65 1.86
C TYR A 27 -4.64 -5.22 1.41
N PHE A 28 -3.74 -4.29 1.72
CA PHE A 28 -3.89 -2.88 1.39
C PHE A 28 -2.54 -2.37 0.87
N ALA A 29 -2.56 -1.62 -0.24
CA ALA A 29 -1.33 -1.09 -0.82
C ALA A 29 -1.57 0.23 -1.55
N VAL A 30 -0.57 1.10 -1.49
CA VAL A 30 -0.42 2.30 -2.32
C VAL A 30 0.87 2.14 -3.12
N PHE A 31 0.81 2.42 -4.41
CA PHE A 31 1.92 2.33 -5.35
C PHE A 31 2.14 3.72 -5.95
N ASP A 32 3.20 4.38 -5.50
CA ASP A 32 3.68 5.65 -6.03
C ASP A 32 4.52 5.36 -7.29
N GLY A 33 4.06 5.85 -8.44
CA GLY A 33 4.65 5.53 -9.74
C GLY A 33 5.51 6.68 -10.26
N HIS A 34 6.69 6.38 -10.78
CA HIS A 34 7.57 7.34 -11.46
C HIS A 34 7.93 6.88 -12.87
N GLY A 35 8.28 7.82 -13.75
CA GLY A 35 8.70 7.51 -15.12
C GLY A 35 7.59 6.93 -16.00
N GLY A 36 6.32 7.00 -15.55
CA GLY A 36 5.15 6.48 -16.25
C GLY A 36 4.30 5.54 -15.37
N ILE A 37 3.06 5.28 -15.80
CA ILE A 37 2.07 4.53 -15.01
C ILE A 37 2.28 3.00 -14.97
N ARG A 38 3.21 2.47 -15.76
CA ARG A 38 3.26 1.03 -16.06
C ARG A 38 3.63 0.19 -14.84
N ALA A 39 4.64 0.60 -14.08
CA ALA A 39 5.14 -0.17 -12.93
C ALA A 39 4.13 -0.19 -11.77
N SER A 40 3.58 0.97 -11.40
CA SER A 40 2.56 1.08 -10.35
C SER A 40 1.29 0.31 -10.70
N LYS A 41 0.80 0.40 -11.95
CA LYS A 41 -0.35 -0.37 -12.42
C LYS A 41 -0.07 -1.88 -12.44
N PHE A 42 1.11 -2.28 -12.89
CA PHE A 42 1.50 -3.69 -12.88
C PHE A 42 1.59 -4.24 -11.45
N ALA A 43 2.19 -3.50 -10.52
CA ALA A 43 2.27 -3.89 -9.12
C ALA A 43 0.88 -4.00 -8.49
N ALA A 44 -0.01 -3.02 -8.73
CA ALA A 44 -1.40 -3.06 -8.27
C ALA A 44 -2.17 -4.28 -8.80
N GLN A 45 -1.90 -4.72 -10.03
CA GLN A 45 -2.58 -5.88 -10.62
C GLN A 45 -2.01 -7.23 -10.17
N ASN A 46 -0.70 -7.32 -9.91
CA ASN A 46 -0.01 -8.61 -9.80
C ASN A 46 0.56 -8.91 -8.40
N LEU A 47 0.96 -7.89 -7.63
CA LEU A 47 1.70 -8.13 -6.38
C LEU A 47 0.89 -8.94 -5.35
N HIS A 48 -0.39 -8.58 -5.16
CA HIS A 48 -1.29 -9.29 -4.26
C HIS A 48 -1.65 -10.69 -4.77
N GLN A 49 -1.82 -10.87 -6.08
CA GLN A 49 -2.07 -12.18 -6.69
C GLN A 49 -0.89 -13.12 -6.48
N ASN A 50 0.33 -12.62 -6.68
CA ASN A 50 1.56 -13.37 -6.43
C ASN A 50 1.72 -13.71 -4.95
N LEU A 51 1.35 -12.78 -4.05
CA LEU A 51 1.34 -13.02 -2.61
C LEU A 51 0.38 -14.16 -2.24
N ILE A 52 -0.87 -14.10 -2.72
CA ILE A 52 -1.91 -15.11 -2.47
C ILE A 52 -1.44 -16.49 -2.93
N ARG A 53 -0.88 -16.59 -4.15
CA ARG A 53 -0.37 -17.87 -4.69
C ARG A 53 0.77 -18.46 -3.86
N LYS A 54 1.62 -17.60 -3.28
CA LYS A 54 2.79 -17.99 -2.47
C LYS A 54 2.45 -18.06 -0.97
N PHE A 55 1.23 -17.71 -0.57
CA PHE A 55 0.88 -17.62 0.84
C PHE A 55 1.05 -18.99 1.51
N PRO A 56 1.57 -19.05 2.76
CA PRO A 56 1.83 -20.31 3.43
C PRO A 56 0.55 -21.16 3.56
N LYS A 57 0.61 -22.41 3.08
CA LYS A 57 -0.50 -23.37 3.16
C LYS A 57 -0.27 -24.38 4.28
N GLY A 58 -1.31 -24.60 5.08
CA GLY A 58 -1.26 -25.47 6.26
C GLY A 58 -0.42 -24.91 7.39
N ASP A 59 -0.22 -25.73 8.42
CA ASP A 59 0.58 -25.34 9.57
C ASP A 59 2.08 -25.35 9.25
N VAL A 60 2.75 -24.30 9.72
CA VAL A 60 4.18 -24.08 9.55
C VAL A 60 4.83 -23.85 10.90
N SER A 61 6.09 -24.26 11.04
CA SER A 61 6.83 -24.17 12.31
C SER A 61 6.95 -22.74 12.83
N SER A 62 7.02 -21.75 11.95
CA SER A 62 7.05 -20.33 12.30
C SER A 62 6.31 -19.50 11.25
N VAL A 63 5.05 -19.16 11.53
CA VAL A 63 4.21 -18.33 10.64
C VAL A 63 4.93 -17.02 10.28
N GLU A 64 5.57 -16.38 11.25
CA GLU A 64 6.28 -15.13 11.03
C GLU A 64 7.42 -15.25 10.00
N LYS A 65 8.32 -16.22 10.20
CA LYS A 65 9.46 -16.42 9.28
C LYS A 65 8.96 -16.77 7.89
N THR A 66 7.91 -17.59 7.79
CA THR A 66 7.35 -18.01 6.52
C THR A 66 6.64 -16.86 5.80
N VAL A 67 5.82 -16.06 6.48
CA VAL A 67 5.16 -14.88 5.90
C VAL A 67 6.20 -13.84 5.46
N LYS A 68 7.24 -13.59 6.28
CA LYS A 68 8.35 -12.70 5.90
C LYS A 68 9.07 -13.18 4.64
N ARG A 69 9.39 -14.47 4.55
CA ARG A 69 9.99 -15.07 3.34
C ARG A 69 9.06 -14.92 2.14
N CYS A 70 7.78 -15.22 2.31
CA CYS A 70 6.77 -15.11 1.26
C CYS A 70 6.68 -13.69 0.69
N LEU A 71 6.68 -12.66 1.55
CA LEU A 71 6.71 -11.26 1.11
C LEU A 71 7.98 -10.92 0.31
N LEU A 72 9.16 -11.30 0.79
CA LEU A 72 10.43 -11.07 0.08
C LEU A 72 10.42 -11.71 -1.32
N ASP A 73 9.99 -12.97 -1.40
CA ASP A 73 9.96 -13.73 -2.65
C ASP A 73 8.89 -13.20 -3.61
N THR A 74 7.78 -12.67 -3.08
CA THR A 74 6.70 -12.08 -3.86
C THR A 74 7.12 -10.78 -4.53
N PHE A 75 7.82 -9.89 -3.80
CA PHE A 75 8.35 -8.64 -4.38
C PHE A 75 9.38 -8.94 -5.47
N LYS A 76 10.33 -9.84 -5.19
CA LYS A 76 11.34 -10.26 -6.17
C LYS A 76 10.69 -10.84 -7.44
N HIS A 77 9.73 -11.75 -7.26
CA HIS A 77 9.05 -12.39 -8.39
C HIS A 77 8.28 -11.37 -9.25
N THR A 78 7.54 -10.47 -8.60
CA THR A 78 6.76 -9.44 -9.31
C THR A 78 7.65 -8.47 -10.08
N ASP A 79 8.82 -8.11 -9.53
CA ASP A 79 9.83 -7.29 -10.22
C ASP A 79 10.41 -8.01 -11.44
N GLU A 80 10.76 -9.29 -11.31
CA GLU A 80 11.24 -10.10 -12.45
C GLU A 80 10.20 -10.22 -13.57
N GLU A 81 8.92 -10.43 -13.23
CA GLU A 81 7.83 -10.48 -14.21
C GLU A 81 7.66 -9.15 -14.93
N PHE A 82 7.66 -8.03 -14.18
CA PHE A 82 7.55 -6.71 -14.78
C PHE A 82 8.71 -6.41 -15.73
N LEU A 83 9.96 -6.68 -15.31
CA LEU A 83 11.14 -6.42 -16.12
C LEU A 83 11.18 -7.27 -17.39
N LYS A 84 10.71 -8.53 -17.34
CA LYS A 84 10.53 -9.37 -18.53
C LYS A 84 9.54 -8.75 -19.50
N GLN A 85 8.36 -8.32 -19.03
CA GLN A 85 7.36 -7.68 -19.90
C GLN A 85 7.81 -6.31 -20.43
N ALA A 86 8.54 -5.54 -19.63
CA ALA A 86 9.08 -4.24 -20.02
C ALA A 86 10.18 -4.37 -21.09
N SER A 87 11.00 -5.43 -21.04
CA SER A 87 12.04 -5.68 -22.04
C SER A 87 11.49 -5.95 -23.45
N SER A 88 10.21 -6.32 -23.56
CA SER A 88 9.52 -6.61 -24.82
C SER A 88 8.73 -5.42 -25.38
N GLN A 89 8.68 -4.29 -24.67
CA GLN A 89 7.97 -3.08 -25.11
C GLN A 89 8.92 -1.88 -25.09
N ASP A 90 9.26 -1.34 -26.26
CA ASP A 90 10.10 -0.16 -26.41
C ASP A 90 9.51 1.06 -25.69
N GLY A 91 10.17 1.45 -24.60
CA GLY A 91 9.77 2.58 -23.77
C GLY A 91 10.82 2.80 -22.69
N ARG A 92 11.93 3.45 -23.06
CA ARG A 92 12.98 3.84 -22.11
C ARG A 92 12.88 5.33 -21.85
N VAL A 93 12.56 5.71 -20.62
CA VAL A 93 12.70 7.08 -20.13
C VAL A 93 14.02 7.12 -19.36
N LEU A 94 14.97 7.93 -19.82
CA LEU A 94 16.19 8.25 -19.08
C LEU A 94 15.85 9.39 -18.12
N GLY A 95 16.00 9.13 -16.81
CA GLY A 95 15.70 10.11 -15.76
C GLY A 95 16.66 9.98 -14.59
N VAL A 96 16.56 10.92 -13.66
CA VAL A 96 17.17 10.82 -12.33
C VAL A 96 16.18 10.07 -11.42
N LEU A 97 16.69 9.15 -10.59
CA LEU A 97 15.88 8.38 -9.66
C LEU A 97 16.16 8.81 -8.23
N GLU A 98 15.13 9.25 -7.51
CA GLU A 98 15.24 9.72 -6.11
C GLU A 98 14.88 8.63 -5.07
N VAL A 99 14.71 7.37 -5.53
CA VAL A 99 14.45 6.21 -4.66
C VAL A 99 15.57 5.18 -4.76
N SER A 100 15.89 4.55 -3.63
CA SER A 100 16.88 3.46 -3.56
C SER A 100 16.25 2.07 -3.76
N ARG A 101 14.92 1.98 -3.69
CA ARG A 101 14.17 0.72 -3.82
C ARG A 101 12.90 0.92 -4.65
N SER A 102 12.62 0.00 -5.56
CA SER A 102 11.46 0.06 -6.44
C SER A 102 11.18 -1.28 -7.12
N ILE A 103 9.95 -1.48 -7.60
CA ILE A 103 9.62 -2.48 -8.63
C ILE A 103 9.81 -1.81 -10.00
N GLY A 104 10.52 -2.45 -10.92
CA GLY A 104 10.94 -1.85 -12.17
C GLY A 104 12.36 -1.30 -12.12
N ASP A 105 12.64 -0.21 -12.84
CA ASP A 105 13.96 0.44 -12.86
C ASP A 105 15.12 -0.50 -13.22
N GLY A 106 14.88 -1.42 -14.15
CA GLY A 106 15.83 -2.48 -14.51
C GLY A 106 17.25 -2.00 -14.81
N GLN A 107 17.36 -0.82 -15.45
CA GLN A 107 18.66 -0.23 -15.80
C GLN A 107 19.48 0.18 -14.56
N TYR A 108 18.83 0.51 -13.44
CA TYR A 108 19.47 0.94 -12.20
C TYR A 108 19.68 -0.19 -11.19
N LYS A 109 19.15 -1.40 -11.44
CA LYS A 109 19.36 -2.55 -10.54
C LYS A 109 20.84 -2.89 -10.37
N ARG A 110 21.64 -2.71 -11.42
CA ARG A 110 23.12 -2.86 -11.38
C ARG A 110 23.83 -1.71 -10.66
N CYS A 111 23.14 -0.61 -10.42
CA CYS A 111 23.65 0.58 -9.74
C CYS A 111 23.17 0.68 -8.28
N GLY A 112 22.57 -0.39 -7.73
CA GLY A 112 22.18 -0.49 -6.33
C GLY A 112 20.68 -0.35 -6.04
N VAL A 113 19.85 -0.05 -7.04
CA VAL A 113 18.38 -0.05 -6.85
C VAL A 113 17.89 -1.47 -6.64
N THR A 114 17.05 -1.72 -5.64
CA THR A 114 16.57 -3.07 -5.30
C THR A 114 15.05 -3.14 -5.19
N SER A 115 14.45 -4.28 -5.56
CA SER A 115 13.02 -4.55 -5.31
C SER A 115 12.75 -5.18 -3.93
N VAL A 116 13.80 -5.39 -3.12
CA VAL A 116 13.67 -6.03 -1.80
C VAL A 116 12.99 -5.07 -0.80
N PRO A 117 11.81 -5.40 -0.24
CA PRO A 117 11.10 -4.52 0.68
C PRO A 117 11.75 -4.50 2.07
N ASP A 118 11.45 -3.47 2.87
CA ASP A 118 11.57 -3.56 4.33
C ASP A 118 10.29 -4.20 4.90
N ILE A 119 10.44 -5.07 5.91
CA ILE A 119 9.32 -5.82 6.48
C ILE A 119 9.34 -5.65 7.99
N ARG A 120 8.27 -5.06 8.51
CA ARG A 120 8.00 -4.93 9.94
C ARG A 120 6.73 -5.67 10.31
N ARG A 121 6.78 -6.35 11.45
CA ARG A 121 5.63 -6.98 12.09
C ARG A 121 5.24 -6.14 13.30
N CYS A 122 3.97 -5.81 13.39
CA CYS A 122 3.39 -5.15 14.55
C CYS A 122 2.25 -6.03 15.08
N GLN A 123 2.12 -6.11 16.40
CA GLN A 123 0.98 -6.76 17.05
C GLN A 123 -0.10 -5.70 17.23
N LEU A 124 -1.30 -5.93 16.66
CA LEU A 124 -2.43 -5.05 16.91
C LEU A 124 -2.89 -5.18 18.36
N THR A 125 -3.30 -4.05 18.92
CA THR A 125 -3.80 -3.85 20.28
C THR A 125 -5.16 -3.16 20.24
N PRO A 126 -5.98 -3.29 21.29
CA PRO A 126 -7.27 -2.57 21.38
C PRO A 126 -7.17 -1.05 21.26
N ASN A 127 -5.98 -0.46 21.39
CA ASN A 127 -5.74 0.97 21.26
C ASN A 127 -5.48 1.40 19.80
N ASP A 128 -5.26 0.45 18.89
CA ASP A 128 -5.01 0.76 17.48
C ASP A 128 -6.33 1.13 16.78
N ARG A 129 -6.44 2.38 16.34
CA ARG A 129 -7.67 2.91 15.73
C ARG A 129 -7.70 2.73 14.21
N PHE A 130 -6.58 3.00 13.56
CA PHE A 130 -6.45 2.94 12.10
C PHE A 130 -4.99 2.86 11.66
N ILE A 131 -4.77 2.48 10.42
CA ILE A 131 -3.49 2.56 9.70
C ILE A 131 -3.64 3.60 8.59
N LEU A 132 -2.67 4.51 8.45
CA LEU A 132 -2.56 5.45 7.34
C LEU A 132 -1.51 4.96 6.34
N LEU A 133 -1.92 4.78 5.08
CA LEU A 133 -1.05 4.54 3.93
C LEU A 133 -1.18 5.74 2.98
N ALA A 134 -0.06 6.31 2.55
CA ALA A 134 -0.05 7.41 1.58
C ALA A 134 1.25 7.44 0.77
N CYS A 135 1.20 8.04 -0.41
CA CYS A 135 2.38 8.33 -1.23
C CYS A 135 3.13 9.57 -0.71
N ASP A 136 4.30 9.85 -1.29
CA ASP A 136 5.13 10.96 -0.82
C ASP A 136 4.49 12.34 -1.08
N GLY A 137 3.55 12.44 -2.03
CA GLY A 137 2.79 13.66 -2.29
C GLY A 137 2.03 14.18 -1.07
N LEU A 138 1.65 13.30 -0.13
CA LEU A 138 1.18 13.72 1.19
C LEU A 138 2.34 14.15 2.09
N PHE A 139 3.33 13.27 2.27
CA PHE A 139 4.38 13.44 3.27
C PHE A 139 5.44 14.50 2.92
N LYS A 140 5.44 15.01 1.68
CA LYS A 140 6.19 16.22 1.27
C LYS A 140 5.70 17.48 1.98
N VAL A 141 4.43 17.51 2.43
CA VAL A 141 3.78 18.70 3.03
C VAL A 141 3.07 18.43 4.36
N PHE A 142 3.16 17.19 4.86
CA PHE A 142 2.66 16.77 6.17
C PHE A 142 3.70 15.92 6.89
N THR A 143 3.88 16.16 8.18
CA THR A 143 4.53 15.16 9.03
C THR A 143 3.56 14.02 9.34
N PRO A 144 4.04 12.81 9.70
CA PRO A 144 3.16 11.72 10.12
C PRO A 144 2.23 12.08 11.28
N GLU A 145 2.74 12.84 12.26
CA GLU A 145 1.95 13.28 13.43
C GLU A 145 0.85 14.27 13.03
N GLU A 146 1.16 15.25 12.17
CA GLU A 146 0.16 16.18 11.65
C GLU A 146 -0.95 15.46 10.88
N ALA A 147 -0.59 14.48 10.05
CA ALA A 147 -1.55 13.70 9.27
C ALA A 147 -2.48 12.88 10.18
N VAL A 148 -1.93 12.24 11.22
CA VAL A 148 -2.71 11.47 12.21
C VAL A 148 -3.65 12.39 12.98
N ASN A 149 -3.16 13.52 13.50
CA ASN A 149 -3.99 14.47 14.24
C ASN A 149 -5.11 15.07 13.38
N PHE A 150 -4.81 15.33 12.10
CA PHE A 150 -5.82 15.78 11.14
C PHE A 150 -6.93 14.73 10.94
N ILE A 151 -6.57 13.45 10.77
CA ILE A 151 -7.56 12.37 10.64
C ILE A 151 -8.40 12.28 11.91
N LEU A 152 -7.77 12.29 13.10
CA LEU A 152 -8.47 12.23 14.38
C LEU A 152 -9.50 13.35 14.53
N SER A 153 -9.12 14.59 14.18
CA SER A 153 -10.05 15.74 14.20
C SER A 153 -11.27 15.54 13.27
N CYS A 154 -11.09 14.89 12.12
CA CYS A 154 -12.20 14.59 11.21
C CYS A 154 -13.10 13.47 11.76
N LEU A 155 -12.55 12.52 12.52
CA LEU A 155 -13.33 11.43 13.13
C LEU A 155 -14.19 11.91 14.31
N GLU A 156 -13.80 13.01 14.94
CA GLU A 156 -14.51 13.67 16.04
C GLU A 156 -15.52 14.73 15.56
N ASP A 157 -15.47 15.12 14.28
CA ASP A 157 -16.37 16.11 13.69
C ASP A 157 -17.77 15.53 13.45
N GLU A 158 -18.69 15.79 14.40
CA GLU A 158 -20.10 15.36 14.32
C GLU A 158 -20.88 16.05 13.20
N LYS A 159 -20.37 17.15 12.63
CA LYS A 159 -21.02 17.85 11.51
C LYS A 159 -20.88 17.08 10.21
N ILE A 160 -19.97 16.11 10.13
CA ILE A 160 -19.83 15.22 8.97
C ILE A 160 -20.99 14.23 8.99
N GLN A 161 -22.04 14.58 8.27
CA GLN A 161 -23.23 13.74 8.12
C GLN A 161 -22.98 12.60 7.13
N SER A 162 -23.61 11.45 7.40
CA SER A 162 -23.60 10.36 6.44
C SER A 162 -24.53 10.69 5.27
N ARG A 163 -24.15 10.25 4.07
CA ARG A 163 -25.08 10.19 2.93
C ARG A 163 -25.96 8.95 3.10
N GLU A 164 -27.19 8.99 2.57
CA GLU A 164 -28.19 7.93 2.70
C GLU A 164 -27.58 6.52 2.51
N GLY A 165 -27.77 5.66 3.50
CA GLY A 165 -27.35 4.25 3.47
C GLY A 165 -25.93 3.93 3.96
N LYS A 166 -25.08 4.92 4.28
CA LYS A 166 -23.74 4.67 4.85
C LYS A 166 -23.68 4.88 6.37
N PRO A 167 -22.96 4.02 7.13
CA PRO A 167 -22.67 4.29 8.53
C PRO A 167 -21.95 5.63 8.71
N ALA A 168 -22.32 6.41 9.73
CA ALA A 168 -21.73 7.74 9.98
C ALA A 168 -20.20 7.68 10.15
N VAL A 169 -19.69 6.62 10.76
CA VAL A 169 -18.24 6.41 10.93
C VAL A 169 -17.50 6.26 9.61
N ASP A 170 -18.08 5.55 8.63
CA ASP A 170 -17.46 5.37 7.32
C ASP A 170 -17.44 6.69 6.54
N ALA A 171 -18.51 7.49 6.67
CA ALA A 171 -18.55 8.84 6.11
C ALA A 171 -17.45 9.75 6.69
N ARG A 172 -17.13 9.63 7.99
CA ARG A 172 -16.04 10.38 8.62
C ARG A 172 -14.66 9.96 8.12
N TYR A 173 -14.40 8.66 7.95
CA TYR A 173 -13.15 8.17 7.35
C TYR A 173 -13.00 8.61 5.88
N GLU A 174 -14.08 8.52 5.08
CA GLU A 174 -14.09 9.00 3.70
C GLU A 174 -13.81 10.50 3.62
N ALA A 175 -14.44 11.29 4.50
CA ALA A 175 -14.18 12.72 4.60
C ALA A 175 -12.74 13.02 5.05
N ALA A 176 -12.19 12.26 6.01
CA ALA A 176 -10.81 12.41 6.46
C ALA A 176 -9.81 12.21 5.32
N CYS A 177 -9.95 11.14 4.53
CA CYS A 177 -9.10 10.90 3.35
C CYS A 177 -9.19 12.06 2.34
N ASN A 178 -10.41 12.45 1.96
CA ASN A 178 -10.64 13.49 0.96
C ASN A 178 -10.12 14.86 1.43
N ARG A 179 -10.38 15.23 2.69
CA ARG A 179 -9.92 16.49 3.28
C ARG A 179 -8.40 16.50 3.44
N LEU A 180 -7.78 15.40 3.86
CA LEU A 180 -6.32 15.33 4.03
C LEU A 180 -5.60 15.45 2.69
N ALA A 181 -6.03 14.71 1.66
CA ALA A 181 -5.47 14.82 0.32
C ALA A 181 -5.65 16.22 -0.26
N SER A 182 -6.85 16.80 -0.14
CA SER A 182 -7.13 18.18 -0.58
C SER A 182 -6.26 19.20 0.17
N LYS A 183 -6.03 18.99 1.46
CA LYS A 183 -5.20 19.88 2.26
C LYS A 183 -3.72 19.80 1.85
N ALA A 184 -3.24 18.63 1.43
CA ALA A 184 -1.88 18.48 0.89
C ALA A 184 -1.69 19.32 -0.40
N VAL A 185 -2.66 19.26 -1.32
CA VAL A 185 -2.67 20.09 -2.52
C VAL A 185 -2.71 21.58 -2.17
N GLN A 186 -3.55 21.98 -1.21
CA GLN A 186 -3.61 23.37 -0.73
C GLN A 186 -2.30 23.84 -0.06
N ARG A 187 -1.54 22.92 0.56
CA ARG A 187 -0.21 23.19 1.12
C ARG A 187 0.89 23.24 0.05
N GLY A 188 0.53 23.11 -1.23
CA GLY A 188 1.47 23.25 -2.35
C GLY A 188 2.09 21.94 -2.82
N SER A 189 1.54 20.78 -2.45
CA SER A 189 1.97 19.52 -3.07
C SER A 189 1.69 19.55 -4.57
N ALA A 190 2.76 19.43 -5.36
CA ALA A 190 2.72 19.41 -6.83
C ALA A 190 2.72 17.98 -7.40
N ASP A 191 2.59 16.98 -6.54
CA ASP A 191 2.63 15.56 -6.91
C ASP A 191 1.24 14.92 -6.96
N ASN A 192 1.18 13.65 -7.35
CA ASN A 192 0.02 12.82 -7.09
C ASN A 192 -0.13 12.62 -5.58
N VAL A 193 -1.37 12.68 -5.08
CA VAL A 193 -1.66 12.51 -3.65
C VAL A 193 -2.67 11.39 -3.49
N THR A 194 -2.23 10.26 -2.97
CA THR A 194 -3.05 9.11 -2.61
C THR A 194 -3.03 8.93 -1.10
N VAL A 195 -4.21 8.83 -0.50
CA VAL A 195 -4.41 8.64 0.94
C VAL A 195 -5.37 7.46 1.15
N MET A 196 -4.98 6.51 1.99
CA MET A 196 -5.80 5.38 2.39
C MET A 196 -5.76 5.24 3.91
N VAL A 197 -6.95 5.25 4.53
CA VAL A 197 -7.11 5.00 5.97
C VAL A 197 -7.81 3.66 6.14
N VAL A 198 -7.12 2.72 6.80
CA VAL A 198 -7.64 1.39 7.13
C VAL A 198 -8.07 1.40 8.58
N ARG A 199 -9.38 1.37 8.82
CA ARG A 199 -9.93 1.28 10.19
C ARG A 199 -9.59 -0.09 10.79
N ILE A 200 -9.06 -0.08 12.01
CA ILE A 200 -8.88 -1.29 12.81
C ILE A 200 -10.08 -1.37 13.76
N GLY A 201 -10.90 -2.41 13.59
CA GLY A 201 -11.97 -2.75 14.51
C GLY A 201 -11.58 -4.07 15.18
N LEU A 202 -11.19 -4.01 16.44
CA LEU A 202 -11.02 -5.19 17.30
C LEU A 202 -12.30 -5.43 18.10
#